data_AF-A0A1S1V6B5-F1
#
_entry.id   AF-A0A1S1V6B5-F1
#
_cell.length_a   1.000
_cell.length_b   1.000
_cell.length_c   1.000
_cell.angle_alpha   90.00
_cell.angle_beta   90.00
_cell.angle_gamma   90.00
#
_symmetry.space_group_name_H-M   'P 1'
#
loop_
_entity.id
_entity.type
_entity.pdbx_description
1 polymer ?
#
loop_
_entity_poly.entity_id
_entity_poly.type
_entity_poly.pdbx_seq_one_letter_code
_entity_poly.pdbx_strand_id
1 'polypeptide(L)'
;MSDRYYYEKTLWEDHVVERPGTFQEVQNEDGTVTHIPEEGDILQQGTPVNARNLNHMEEGIFFNSRFSNENRDLISRLAVEVAVLKGANINGFFHNIFVENFDTLDDIILSNGVFDYDNKRLVI
;
A
#
# COMPACT_ATOMS: atom_id res chain seq x y z
N MET A 1 3.07 -0.22 -20.51
CA MET A 1 2.34 1.04 -20.29
C MET A 1 1.51 0.82 -19.03
N SER A 2 1.96 1.32 -17.89
CA SER A 2 1.29 1.12 -16.61
C SER A 2 0.14 2.12 -16.53
N ASP A 3 -1.10 1.65 -16.58
CA ASP A 3 -2.21 2.46 -16.09
C ASP A 3 -1.93 2.77 -14.63
N ARG A 4 -1.78 4.05 -14.32
CA ARG A 4 -1.67 4.51 -12.93
C ARG A 4 -3.05 4.35 -12.31
N TYR A 5 -3.19 3.39 -11.41
CA TYR A 5 -4.36 3.25 -10.56
C TYR A 5 -4.45 4.44 -9.62
N TYR A 6 -5.14 5.50 -10.04
CA TYR A 6 -5.50 6.60 -9.17
C TYR A 6 -6.81 6.25 -8.46
N TYR A 7 -6.76 6.14 -7.13
CA TYR A 7 -7.95 5.90 -6.33
C TYR A 7 -8.85 7.15 -6.33
N GLU A 8 -10.08 7.00 -6.82
CA GLU A 8 -11.09 8.05 -6.76
C GLU A 8 -11.87 7.94 -5.44
N LYS A 9 -11.79 8.96 -4.58
CA LYS A 9 -12.47 8.91 -3.28
C LYS A 9 -13.99 9.01 -3.45
N THR A 10 -14.71 8.06 -2.85
CA THR A 10 -16.16 8.21 -2.61
C THR A 10 -16.43 9.28 -1.56
N LEU A 11 -17.26 10.27 -1.89
CA LEU A 11 -17.81 11.21 -0.92
C LEU A 11 -19.01 10.55 -0.26
N TRP A 12 -18.86 10.17 1.00
CA TRP A 12 -19.90 9.49 1.76
C TRP A 12 -20.86 10.52 2.36
N GLU A 13 -22.14 10.29 2.13
CA GLU A 13 -23.25 11.04 2.70
C GLU A 13 -24.00 10.16 3.69
N ASP A 14 -24.39 10.75 4.82
CA ASP A 14 -25.22 10.07 5.81
C ASP A 14 -26.68 10.01 5.35
N HIS A 15 -27.39 8.97 5.76
CA HIS A 15 -28.85 8.91 5.61
C HIS A 15 -29.49 9.70 6.74
N VAL A 16 -30.09 10.84 6.41
CA VAL A 16 -30.71 11.76 7.38
C VAL A 16 -32.20 11.80 7.15
N VAL A 17 -32.94 11.54 8.22
CA VAL A 17 -34.40 11.41 8.22
C VAL A 17 -35.01 12.18 9.37
N GLU A 18 -36.30 12.52 9.26
CA GLU A 18 -37.04 13.28 10.26
C GLU A 18 -37.07 12.59 11.63
N ARG A 19 -37.29 11.27 11.64
CA ARG A 19 -37.40 10.44 12.85
C ARG A 19 -36.41 9.27 12.74
N PRO A 20 -35.13 9.47 13.11
CA PRO A 20 -34.13 8.42 13.01
C PRO A 20 -34.39 7.31 14.04
N GLY A 21 -34.25 6.05 13.60
CA GLY A 21 -34.38 4.88 14.47
C GLY A 21 -35.81 4.55 14.91
N THR A 22 -36.84 5.07 14.22
CA THR A 22 -38.23 4.70 14.45
C THR A 22 -38.66 3.58 13.50
N PHE A 23 -39.43 2.63 14.04
CA PHE A 23 -39.88 1.46 13.31
C PHE A 23 -41.32 1.13 13.67
N GLN A 24 -42.07 0.70 12.67
CA GLN A 24 -43.33 0.00 12.85
C GLN A 24 -43.04 -1.49 13.03
N GLU A 25 -43.62 -2.10 14.05
CA GLU A 25 -43.52 -3.55 14.30
C GLU A 25 -44.70 -4.29 13.68
N VAL A 26 -44.40 -5.37 12.96
CA VAL A 26 -45.40 -6.31 12.43
C VAL A 26 -45.12 -7.69 13.04
N GLN A 27 -46.08 -8.18 13.82
CA GLN A 27 -46.04 -9.54 14.36
C GLN A 27 -46.40 -10.53 13.23
N ASN A 28 -45.49 -11.44 12.92
CA ASN A 28 -45.68 -12.47 11.91
C ASN A 28 -46.37 -13.72 12.50
N GLU A 29 -47.02 -14.51 11.65
CA GLU A 29 -47.72 -15.75 12.06
C GLU A 29 -46.77 -16.81 12.65
N ASP A 30 -45.49 -16.78 12.29
CA ASP A 30 -44.45 -17.67 12.79
C ASP A 30 -43.88 -17.25 14.16
N GLY A 31 -44.41 -16.19 14.76
CA GLY A 31 -43.96 -15.65 16.05
C GLY A 31 -42.77 -14.69 15.96
N THR A 32 -42.23 -14.44 14.77
CA THR A 32 -41.20 -13.41 14.57
C THR A 32 -41.81 -12.00 14.49
N VAL A 33 -40.96 -10.97 14.64
CA VAL A 33 -41.35 -9.56 14.48
C VAL A 33 -40.53 -8.95 13.36
N THR A 34 -41.22 -8.32 12.40
CA THR A 34 -40.59 -7.52 11.34
C THR A 34 -40.60 -6.05 11.75
N HIS A 35 -39.43 -5.42 11.78
CA HIS A 35 -39.31 -3.97 11.93
C HIS A 35 -39.28 -3.32 10.56
N ILE A 36 -40.27 -2.47 10.28
CA ILE A 36 -40.34 -1.67 9.06
C ILE A 36 -39.95 -0.24 9.45
N PRO A 37 -38.89 0.35 8.86
CA PRO A 37 -38.50 1.73 9.18
C PRO A 37 -39.67 2.70 8.95
N GLU A 38 -39.97 3.53 9.96
CA GLU A 38 -41.00 4.57 9.92
C GLU A 38 -40.35 5.94 10.11
N GLU A 39 -39.42 6.26 9.22
CA GLU A 39 -38.43 7.33 9.36
C GLU A 39 -39.00 8.75 9.16
N GLY A 40 -40.24 8.86 8.67
CA GLY A 40 -40.82 10.14 8.26
C GLY A 40 -40.22 10.63 6.94
N ASP A 41 -40.09 11.94 6.80
CA ASP A 41 -39.48 12.53 5.61
C ASP A 41 -37.97 12.25 5.53
N ILE A 42 -37.50 11.82 4.36
CA ILE A 42 -36.07 11.65 4.08
C ILE A 42 -35.49 13.02 3.70
N LEU A 43 -34.65 13.56 4.57
CA LEU A 43 -34.01 14.87 4.39
C LEU A 43 -32.74 14.76 3.51
N GLN A 44 -32.01 13.65 3.62
CA GLN A 44 -30.84 13.34 2.81
C GLN A 44 -30.72 11.83 2.65
N GLN A 45 -30.51 11.36 1.41
CA GLN A 45 -30.23 9.95 1.16
C GLN A 45 -28.77 9.62 1.46
N GLY A 46 -28.55 8.50 2.14
CA GLY A 46 -27.20 8.04 2.45
C GLY A 46 -26.48 7.39 1.26
N THR A 47 -25.15 7.41 1.29
CA THR A 47 -24.33 6.60 0.38
C THR A 47 -24.45 5.12 0.76
N PRO A 48 -24.83 4.23 -0.17
CA PRO A 48 -25.04 2.82 0.15
C PRO A 48 -23.78 2.11 0.69
N VAL A 49 -23.91 1.42 1.81
CA VAL A 49 -22.86 0.52 2.31
C VAL A 49 -23.07 -0.86 1.66
N ASN A 50 -22.38 -1.09 0.54
CA ASN A 50 -22.50 -2.32 -0.23
C ASN A 50 -21.14 -2.84 -0.69
N ALA A 51 -21.10 -4.09 -1.19
CA ALA A 51 -19.86 -4.74 -1.62
C ALA A 51 -19.09 -3.93 -2.67
N ARG A 52 -19.78 -3.23 -3.58
CA ARG A 52 -19.14 -2.38 -4.59
C ARG A 52 -18.36 -1.24 -3.95
N ASN A 53 -19.00 -0.49 -3.04
CA ASN A 53 -18.37 0.67 -2.39
C ASN A 53 -17.29 0.25 -1.38
N LEU A 54 -17.50 -0.88 -0.69
CA LEU A 54 -16.51 -1.43 0.25
C LEU A 54 -15.28 -1.98 -0.48
N ASN A 55 -15.46 -2.74 -1.57
CA ASN A 55 -14.33 -3.26 -2.34
C ASN A 55 -13.53 -2.14 -3.00
N HIS A 56 -14.20 -1.09 -3.48
CA HIS A 56 -13.51 0.09 -4.01
C HIS A 56 -12.57 0.68 -2.95
N MET A 57 -13.07 0.90 -1.73
CA MET A 57 -12.25 1.38 -0.62
C MET A 57 -11.09 0.44 -0.28
N GLU A 58 -11.35 -0.87 -0.23
CA GLU A 58 -10.34 -1.89 0.07
C GLU A 58 -9.24 -1.92 -0.98
N GLU A 59 -9.57 -1.84 -2.27
CA GLU A 59 -8.60 -1.75 -3.36
C GLU A 59 -7.69 -0.52 -3.19
N GLY A 60 -8.27 0.63 -2.87
CA GLY A 60 -7.52 1.86 -2.59
C GLY A 60 -6.51 1.68 -1.45
N ILE A 61 -6.91 1.05 -0.35
CA ILE A 61 -6.06 0.77 0.81
C ILE A 61 -4.97 -0.24 0.44
N PHE A 62 -5.33 -1.34 -0.21
CA PHE A 62 -4.43 -2.41 -0.60
C PHE A 62 -3.29 -1.90 -1.50
N PHE A 63 -3.64 -1.22 -2.59
CA PHE A 63 -2.65 -0.70 -3.54
C PHE A 63 -1.76 0.37 -2.92
N ASN A 64 -2.33 1.27 -2.09
CA ASN A 64 -1.53 2.29 -1.42
C ASN A 64 -0.53 1.69 -0.42
N SER A 65 -0.96 0.71 0.38
CA SER A 65 -0.10 0.02 1.34
C SER A 65 1.04 -0.70 0.63
N ARG A 66 0.72 -1.46 -0.43
CA ARG A 66 1.71 -2.16 -1.25
C ARG A 66 2.73 -1.21 -1.87
N PHE A 67 2.26 -0.17 -2.56
CA PHE A 67 3.13 0.80 -3.23
C PHE A 67 4.02 1.55 -2.23
N SER A 68 3.50 1.84 -1.04
CA SER A 68 4.28 2.48 0.03
C SER A 68 5.40 1.59 0.55
N ASN A 69 5.15 0.29 0.70
CA ASN A 69 6.16 -0.69 1.08
C ASN A 69 7.22 -0.86 -0.02
N GLU A 70 6.79 -1.01 -1.28
CA GLU A 70 7.70 -1.11 -2.42
C GLU A 70 8.59 0.14 -2.54
N ASN A 71 8.01 1.34 -2.40
CA ASN A 71 8.79 2.58 -2.42
C ASN A 71 9.76 2.68 -1.24
N ARG A 72 9.34 2.26 -0.04
CA ARG A 72 10.21 2.24 1.14
C ARG A 72 11.44 1.36 0.89
N ASP A 73 11.25 0.19 0.30
CA ASP A 73 12.34 -0.74 -0.02
C ASP A 73 13.26 -0.15 -1.10
N LEU A 74 12.70 0.39 -2.18
CA LEU A 74 13.47 1.04 -3.26
C LEU A 74 14.27 2.26 -2.77
N ILE A 75 13.69 3.10 -1.93
CA ILE A 75 14.38 4.26 -1.35
C ILE A 75 15.52 3.81 -0.43
N SER A 76 15.30 2.75 0.36
CA SER A 76 16.35 2.20 1.23
C SER A 76 17.52 1.67 0.42
N ARG A 77 17.25 0.96 -0.69
CA ARG A 77 18.26 0.48 -1.64
C ARG A 77 19.05 1.63 -2.25
N LEU A 78 18.34 2.64 -2.78
CA LEU A 78 18.97 3.81 -3.36
C LEU A 78 19.84 4.57 -2.34
N ALA A 79 19.42 4.65 -1.07
CA ALA A 79 20.20 5.30 -0.03
C ALA A 79 21.55 4.59 0.22
N VAL A 80 21.57 3.25 0.23
CA VAL A 80 22.80 2.46 0.36
C VAL A 80 23.71 2.67 -0.85
N GLU A 81 23.16 2.59 -2.06
CA GLU A 81 23.92 2.81 -3.30
C GLU A 81 24.58 4.20 -3.32
N VAL A 82 23.79 5.24 -3.01
CA VAL A 82 24.30 6.62 -2.93
C VAL A 82 25.40 6.75 -1.85
N ALA A 83 25.26 6.08 -0.71
CA ALA A 83 26.28 6.10 0.34
C ALA A 83 27.60 5.46 -0.12
N VAL A 84 27.54 4.31 -0.81
CA VAL A 84 28.73 3.63 -1.36
C VAL A 84 29.40 4.49 -2.43
N LEU A 85 28.64 5.03 -3.38
CA LEU A 85 29.18 5.88 -4.45
C LEU A 85 29.81 7.17 -3.91
N LYS A 86 29.18 7.78 -2.89
CA LYS A 86 29.76 8.95 -2.20
C LYS A 86 31.06 8.60 -1.50
N GLY A 87 31.09 7.49 -0.77
CA GLY A 87 32.31 7.02 -0.10
C GLY A 87 33.44 6.76 -1.08
N ALA A 88 33.15 6.14 -2.22
CA ALA A 88 34.16 5.84 -3.24
C ALA A 88 34.72 7.11 -3.90
N ASN A 89 33.86 8.08 -4.24
CA ASN A 89 34.27 9.38 -4.78
C ASN A 89 35.19 10.14 -3.80
N ILE A 90 34.84 10.17 -2.51
CA ILE A 90 35.64 10.85 -1.48
C ILE A 90 37.02 10.19 -1.33
N ASN A 91 37.10 8.87 -1.48
CA ASN A 91 38.32 8.10 -1.32
C ASN A 91 39.16 7.97 -2.61
N GLY A 92 38.80 8.69 -3.68
CA GLY A 92 39.57 8.69 -4.93
C GLY A 92 39.41 7.43 -5.79
N PHE A 93 38.41 6.60 -5.51
CA PHE A 93 38.03 5.49 -6.39
C PHE A 93 37.06 6.03 -7.44
N PHE A 94 37.57 6.35 -8.63
CA PHE A 94 36.77 6.98 -9.70
C PHE A 94 36.30 5.99 -10.79
N HIS A 95 36.71 4.72 -10.71
CA HIS A 95 36.47 3.73 -11.76
C HIS A 95 35.94 2.42 -11.18
N ASN A 96 35.08 1.72 -11.94
CA ASN A 96 34.65 0.33 -11.73
C ASN A 96 34.00 0.05 -10.36
N ILE A 97 33.13 0.95 -9.88
CA ILE A 97 32.31 0.68 -8.70
C ILE A 97 30.97 0.13 -9.17
N PHE A 98 30.74 -1.14 -8.85
CA PHE A 98 29.46 -1.81 -9.06
C PHE A 98 28.82 -2.00 -7.69
N VAL A 99 27.60 -1.52 -7.54
CA VAL A 99 26.77 -1.77 -6.36
C VAL A 99 25.62 -2.63 -6.83
N GLU A 100 25.54 -3.85 -6.31
CA GLU A 100 24.47 -4.78 -6.61
C GLU A 100 23.83 -5.23 -5.30
N ASN A 101 22.51 -5.41 -5.31
CA ASN A 101 21.81 -6.02 -4.20
C ASN A 101 21.81 -7.53 -4.45
N PHE A 102 22.59 -8.30 -3.69
CA PHE A 102 22.67 -9.76 -3.80
C PHE A 102 21.36 -10.46 -3.35
N ASP A 103 20.23 -10.15 -4.00
CA ASP A 103 18.98 -10.90 -3.83
C ASP A 103 19.21 -12.35 -4.33
N THR A 104 20.12 -12.55 -5.29
CA THR A 104 20.71 -13.86 -5.63
C THR A 104 22.22 -13.73 -5.91
N LEU A 105 22.97 -14.85 -5.84
CA LEU A 105 24.42 -14.88 -6.11
C LEU A 105 24.77 -15.14 -7.58
N ASP A 106 23.77 -15.19 -8.45
CA ASP A 106 23.94 -15.64 -9.84
C ASP A 106 24.41 -14.52 -10.79
N ASP A 107 24.29 -13.25 -10.38
CA ASP A 107 24.48 -12.10 -11.27
C ASP A 107 25.93 -11.63 -11.44
N ILE A 108 26.87 -12.09 -10.59
CA ILE A 108 28.29 -11.70 -10.67
C ILE A 108 29.21 -12.93 -10.59
N ILE A 109 29.95 -13.19 -11.65
CA ILE A 109 31.00 -14.22 -11.70
C ILE A 109 32.36 -13.58 -11.36
N LEU A 110 32.90 -13.90 -10.19
CA LEU A 110 34.26 -13.52 -9.79
C LEU A 110 35.26 -14.49 -10.40
N SER A 111 36.06 -14.04 -11.36
CA SER A 111 37.02 -14.91 -12.06
C SER A 111 38.36 -15.06 -11.34
N ASN A 112 38.82 -14.02 -10.63
CA ASN A 112 40.06 -14.01 -9.84
C ASN A 112 39.94 -12.96 -8.71
N GLY A 113 40.75 -13.05 -7.64
CA GLY A 113 40.82 -12.05 -6.57
C GLY A 113 41.58 -12.54 -5.33
N VAL A 114 42.04 -11.62 -4.48
CA VAL A 114 42.69 -11.91 -3.20
C VAL A 114 41.90 -11.26 -2.06
N PHE A 115 41.54 -12.05 -1.04
CA PHE A 115 40.85 -11.53 0.13
C PHE A 115 41.86 -10.95 1.14
N ASP A 116 41.71 -9.66 1.45
CA ASP A 116 42.46 -8.95 2.48
C ASP A 116 41.75 -9.15 3.83
N TYR A 117 42.30 -10.04 4.67
CA TYR A 117 41.71 -10.42 5.96
C TYR A 117 41.70 -9.27 6.99
N ASP A 118 42.67 -8.36 6.93
CA ASP A 118 42.83 -7.28 7.90
C ASP A 118 41.77 -6.19 7.65
N ASN A 119 41.57 -5.82 6.39
CA ASN A 119 40.59 -4.81 5.99
C ASN A 119 39.22 -5.38 5.63
N LYS A 120 39.05 -6.72 5.68
CA LYS A 120 37.84 -7.46 5.33
C LYS A 120 37.27 -7.07 3.96
N ARG A 121 38.12 -7.01 2.94
CA ARG A 121 37.75 -6.65 1.57
C ARG A 121 38.30 -7.63 0.55
N LEU A 122 37.56 -7.85 -0.52
CA LEU A 122 38.06 -8.56 -1.70
C LEU A 122 38.76 -7.55 -2.62
N VAL A 123 40.02 -7.84 -2.98
CA VAL A 123 40.79 -7.07 -3.96
C VAL A 123 40.79 -7.85 -5.26
N ILE A 124 40.34 -7.21 -6.33
CA ILE A 124 40.25 -7.76 -7.69
C ILE A 124 41.14 -6.94 -8.62
#